data_AF-A0A6P0XXX9-F1
#
_entry.id   AF-A0A6P0XXX9-F1
#
_cell.length_a   1.000
_cell.length_b   1.000
_cell.length_c   1.000
_cell.angle_alpha   90.00
_cell.angle_beta   90.00
_cell.angle_gamma   90.00
#
_symmetry.space_group_name_H-M   'P 1'
#
loop_
_entity.id
_entity.type
_entity.pdbx_description
1 polymer ?
#
loop_
_entity_poly.entity_id
_entity_poly.type
_entity_poly.pdbx_seq_one_letter_code
_entity_poly.pdbx_strand_id
1 'polypeptide(L)'
;MKSRFKYRIYPTRGQKYRLAKLFGCVRVVWNDSLACCQEKYKIGEKKPVNSQLQKQFITSAKKTEYREWLSEVSNIPLQQSLNDLNQAYQNFFKSTRGQRKGKPIK
;
A
#
# COMPACT_ATOMS: atom_id res chain seq x y z
N MET A 1 21.25 -14.58 -21.40
CA MET A 1 20.55 -13.28 -21.30
C MET A 1 19.06 -13.57 -21.10
N LYS A 2 18.44 -13.19 -19.97
CA LYS A 2 16.99 -13.40 -19.78
C LYS A 2 16.22 -12.33 -20.55
N SER A 3 15.56 -12.71 -21.64
CA SER A 3 14.68 -11.80 -22.39
C SER A 3 13.57 -11.28 -21.48
N ARG A 4 13.40 -9.95 -21.43
CA ARG A 4 12.30 -9.29 -20.74
C ARG A 4 11.27 -8.86 -21.77
N PHE A 5 10.09 -9.46 -21.72
CA PHE A 5 9.00 -9.14 -22.62
C PHE A 5 8.06 -8.12 -21.97
N LYS A 6 7.64 -7.12 -22.74
CA LYS A 6 6.65 -6.12 -22.34
C LYS A 6 5.41 -6.32 -23.20
N TYR A 7 4.30 -6.66 -22.56
CA TYR A 7 3.01 -6.87 -23.24
C TYR A 7 2.00 -5.82 -22.82
N ARG A 8 1.13 -5.44 -23.75
CA ARG A 8 -0.06 -4.65 -23.48
C ARG A 8 -1.26 -5.58 -23.38
N ILE A 9 -2.00 -5.49 -22.28
CA ILE A 9 -3.26 -6.22 -22.11
C ILE A 9 -4.44 -5.38 -22.62
N TYR A 10 -5.47 -6.06 -23.13
CA TYR A 10 -6.72 -5.45 -23.58
C TYR A 10 -7.89 -6.08 -22.80
N PRO A 11 -8.15 -5.62 -21.57
CA PRO A 11 -9.15 -6.24 -20.72
C PRO A 11 -10.57 -6.02 -21.24
N THR A 12 -11.42 -7.04 -21.09
CA THR A 12 -12.87 -6.93 -21.35
C THR A 12 -13.52 -5.96 -20.36
N ARG A 13 -14.77 -5.54 -20.63
CA ARG A 13 -15.51 -4.64 -19.75
C ARG A 13 -15.58 -5.15 -18.30
N GLY A 14 -15.85 -6.45 -18.12
CA GLY A 14 -15.89 -7.08 -16.80
C GLY A 14 -14.54 -7.10 -16.10
N GLN A 15 -13.44 -7.34 -16.84
CA GLN A 15 -12.09 -7.30 -16.28
C GLN A 15 -11.69 -5.88 -15.86
N LYS A 16 -12.01 -4.86 -16.68
CA LYS A 16 -11.77 -3.46 -16.33
C LYS A 16 -12.45 -3.08 -15.01
N TYR A 17 -13.70 -3.51 -14.82
CA TYR A 17 -14.44 -3.26 -13.58
C TYR A 17 -13.77 -3.91 -12.36
N ARG A 18 -13.37 -5.19 -12.47
CA ARG A 18 -12.65 -5.90 -11.39
C ARG A 18 -11.31 -5.24 -11.05
N LEU A 19 -10.56 -4.81 -12.07
CA LEU A 19 -9.30 -4.08 -11.88
C LEU A 19 -9.52 -2.73 -11.21
N ALA A 20 -10.55 -1.98 -11.61
CA ALA A 20 -10.89 -0.70 -10.99
C ALA A 20 -11.25 -0.87 -9.51
N LYS A 21 -12.05 -1.88 -9.16
CA LYS A 21 -12.32 -2.25 -7.75
C LYS A 21 -11.04 -2.56 -7.00
N LEU A 22 -10.20 -3.44 -7.54
CA LEU A 22 -8.95 -3.85 -6.91
C LEU A 22 -8.04 -2.65 -6.62
N PHE A 23 -7.81 -1.81 -7.63
CA PHE A 23 -6.94 -0.64 -7.49
C PHE A 23 -7.53 0.41 -6.55
N GLY A 24 -8.85 0.58 -6.54
CA GLY A 24 -9.56 1.42 -5.57
C GLY A 24 -9.34 0.93 -4.13
N CYS A 25 -9.55 -0.36 -3.87
CA CYS A 25 -9.30 -0.97 -2.56
C CYS A 25 -7.85 -0.82 -2.10
N VAL A 26 -6.90 -1.11 -3.00
CA VAL A 26 -5.46 -0.94 -2.74
C VAL A 26 -5.14 0.51 -2.37
N ARG A 27 -5.70 1.48 -3.10
CA ARG A 27 -5.45 2.90 -2.84
C ARG A 27 -5.98 3.32 -1.47
N VAL A 28 -7.16 2.85 -1.09
CA VAL A 28 -7.75 3.19 0.22
C VAL A 28 -6.92 2.60 1.36
N VAL A 29 -6.54 1.32 1.29
CA VAL A 29 -5.69 0.68 2.31
C VAL A 29 -4.35 1.40 2.45
N TRP A 30 -3.73 1.78 1.33
CA TRP A 30 -2.51 2.59 1.33
C TRP A 30 -2.71 3.93 2.04
N ASN A 31 -3.74 4.69 1.64
CA ASN A 31 -3.97 6.04 2.14
C ASN A 31 -4.29 6.04 3.63
N ASP A 32 -5.19 5.16 4.09
CA ASP A 32 -5.58 5.06 5.50
C ASP A 32 -4.36 4.70 6.38
N SER A 33 -3.54 3.75 5.90
CA SER A 33 -2.34 3.33 6.62
C SER A 33 -1.26 4.41 6.63
N LEU A 34 -1.07 5.13 5.52
CA LEU A 34 -0.13 6.24 5.44
C LEU A 34 -0.55 7.38 6.38
N ALA A 35 -1.83 7.76 6.39
CA ALA A 35 -2.36 8.79 7.29
C ALA A 35 -2.08 8.46 8.75
N CYS A 36 -2.39 7.23 9.18
CA CYS A 36 -2.07 6.76 10.52
C CYS A 36 -0.57 6.80 10.84
N CYS A 37 0.29 6.37 9.91
CA CYS A 37 1.74 6.44 10.11
C CYS A 37 2.27 7.88 10.20
N GLN A 38 1.67 8.82 9.46
CA GLN A 38 2.01 10.23 9.51
C GLN A 38 1.57 10.88 10.84
N GLU A 39 0.38 10.55 11.33
CA GLU A 39 -0.10 11.00 12.63
C GLU A 39 0.83 10.53 13.75
N LYS A 40 1.16 9.23 13.75
CA LYS A 40 2.11 8.64 14.71
C LYS A 40 3.47 9.33 14.67
N TYR A 41 3.97 9.62 13.47
CA TYR A 41 5.22 10.35 13.31
C TYR A 41 5.16 11.77 13.87
N LYS A 42 4.06 12.51 13.66
CA LYS A 42 3.88 13.89 14.17
C LYS A 42 3.92 13.97 15.70
N ILE A 43 3.43 12.94 16.39
CA ILE A 43 3.43 12.88 17.86
C ILE A 43 4.69 12.21 18.43
N GLY A 44 5.70 11.94 17.59
CA GLY A 44 6.97 11.34 18.02
C GLY A 44 6.90 9.83 18.28
N GLU A 45 5.79 9.17 17.92
CA GLU A 45 5.65 7.72 18.07
C GLU A 45 6.34 6.96 16.92
N LYS A 46 6.69 5.70 17.21
CA LYS A 46 7.23 4.80 16.20
C LYS A 46 6.15 4.41 15.20
N LYS A 47 6.55 4.25 13.94
CA LYS A 47 5.68 3.67 12.90
C LYS A 47 5.20 2.28 13.35
N PRO A 48 3.88 1.99 13.27
CA PRO A 48 3.35 0.66 13.55
C PRO A 48 3.98 -0.41 12.66
N VAL A 49 4.17 -1.61 13.20
CA VAL A 49 4.69 -2.74 12.42
C VAL A 49 3.67 -3.19 11.38
N ASN A 50 4.14 -3.79 10.28
CA ASN A 50 3.28 -4.13 9.14
C ASN A 50 2.09 -5.05 9.51
N SER A 51 2.27 -5.95 10.48
CA SER A 51 1.21 -6.83 10.99
C SER A 51 0.11 -6.06 11.71
N GLN A 52 0.44 -4.99 12.44
CA GLN A 52 -0.55 -4.11 13.08
C GLN A 52 -1.35 -3.36 12.02
N LEU A 53 -0.68 -2.83 11.00
CA LEU A 53 -1.35 -2.14 9.87
C LEU A 53 -2.28 -3.10 9.11
N GLN A 54 -1.83 -4.33 8.83
CA GLN A 54 -2.68 -5.35 8.20
C GLN A 54 -3.91 -5.67 9.06
N LYS A 55 -3.72 -5.87 10.37
CA LYS A 55 -4.84 -6.15 11.28
C LYS A 55 -5.84 -5.00 11.27
N GLN A 56 -5.39 -3.76 11.36
CA GLN A 56 -6.26 -2.58 11.45
C GLN A 56 -6.95 -2.25 10.13
N PHE A 57 -6.18 -2.05 9.05
CA PHE A 57 -6.65 -1.48 7.79
C PHE A 57 -7.12 -2.52 6.77
N ILE A 58 -6.97 -3.81 7.08
CA ILE A 58 -7.47 -4.90 6.24
C ILE A 58 -8.41 -5.79 7.06
N THR A 59 -7.90 -6.51 8.05
CA THR A 59 -8.68 -7.56 8.75
C THR A 59 -9.85 -6.99 9.54
N SER A 60 -9.63 -5.93 10.32
CA SER A 60 -10.69 -5.25 11.08
C SER A 60 -11.54 -4.36 10.18
N ALA A 61 -10.92 -3.62 9.26
CA ALA A 61 -11.66 -2.75 8.32
C ALA A 61 -12.73 -3.53 7.52
N LYS A 62 -12.39 -4.71 7.00
CA LYS A 62 -13.33 -5.59 6.26
C LYS A 62 -14.58 -5.98 7.03
N LYS A 63 -14.57 -5.88 8.36
CA LYS A 63 -15.71 -6.21 9.23
C LYS A 63 -16.58 -4.99 9.56
N THR A 64 -16.20 -3.80 9.10
CA THR A 64 -16.98 -2.58 9.31
C THR A 64 -17.87 -2.30 8.10
N GLU A 65 -19.07 -1.78 8.33
CA GLU A 65 -20.03 -1.44 7.27
C GLU A 65 -19.41 -0.49 6.21
N TYR A 66 -18.63 0.51 6.65
CA TYR A 66 -18.00 1.48 5.74
C TYR A 66 -16.87 0.92 4.87
N ARG A 67 -16.34 -0.27 5.19
CA ARG A 67 -15.16 -0.86 4.54
C ARG A 67 -15.35 -2.34 4.16
N GLU A 68 -16.56 -2.88 4.23
CA GLU A 68 -16.84 -4.27 3.89
C GLU A 68 -16.48 -4.63 2.45
N TRP A 69 -16.60 -3.65 1.54
CA TRP A 69 -16.27 -3.77 0.12
C TRP A 69 -14.79 -4.10 -0.15
N LEU A 70 -13.89 -3.92 0.83
CA LEU A 70 -12.52 -4.43 0.75
C LEU A 70 -12.47 -5.97 0.64
N SER A 71 -13.53 -6.67 1.05
CA SER A 71 -13.67 -8.13 0.94
C SER A 71 -14.04 -8.59 -0.48
N GLU A 72 -14.45 -7.69 -1.37
CA GLU A 72 -14.80 -8.02 -2.75
C GLU A 72 -13.58 -8.30 -3.65
N VAL A 73 -12.37 -8.05 -3.15
CA VAL A 73 -11.13 -8.20 -3.89
C VAL A 73 -10.16 -9.12 -3.15
N SER A 74 -9.18 -9.65 -3.89
CA SER A 74 -8.12 -10.46 -3.29
C SER A 74 -7.41 -9.69 -2.18
N ASN A 75 -7.10 -10.40 -1.08
CA ASN A 75 -6.37 -9.82 0.03
C ASN A 75 -4.90 -9.53 -0.31
N ILE A 76 -4.32 -10.28 -1.26
CA ILE A 76 -2.89 -10.24 -1.54
C ILE A 76 -2.42 -8.84 -2.00
N PRO A 77 -3.11 -8.16 -2.93
CA PRO A 77 -2.69 -6.81 -3.33
C PRO A 77 -2.87 -5.77 -2.22
N LEU A 78 -3.83 -5.95 -1.29
CA LEU A 78 -3.98 -5.08 -0.12
C LEU A 78 -2.81 -5.24 0.86
N GLN A 79 -2.35 -6.47 1.10
CA GLN A 79 -1.16 -6.71 1.90
C GLN A 79 0.09 -6.17 1.20
N GLN A 80 0.18 -6.32 -0.13
CA GLN A 80 1.29 -5.80 -0.91
C GLN A 80 1.38 -4.27 -0.82
N SER A 81 0.26 -3.55 -0.81
CA SER A 81 0.30 -2.09 -0.66
C SER A 81 0.92 -1.66 0.68
N LEU A 82 0.73 -2.42 1.75
CA LEU A 82 1.39 -2.15 3.03
C LEU A 82 2.89 -2.48 3.02
N ASN A 83 3.28 -3.51 2.27
CA ASN A 83 4.71 -3.79 2.03
C ASN A 83 5.38 -2.66 1.24
N ASP A 84 4.71 -2.18 0.19
CA ASP A 84 5.17 -1.05 -0.61
C ASP A 84 5.27 0.22 0.27
N LEU A 85 4.35 0.42 1.21
CA LEU A 85 4.38 1.53 2.18
C LEU A 85 5.57 1.41 3.11
N ASN A 86 5.83 0.21 3.63
CA ASN A 86 7.00 -0.06 4.46
C ASN A 86 8.31 0.24 3.68
N GLN A 87 8.38 -0.20 2.42
CA GLN A 87 9.53 0.08 1.55
C GLN A 87 9.69 1.58 1.29
N ALA A 88 8.59 2.31 1.06
CA ALA A 88 8.61 3.75 0.87
C ALA A 88 9.16 4.49 2.10
N TYR A 89 8.71 4.11 3.31
CA TYR A 89 9.23 4.65 4.58
C TYR A 89 10.73 4.38 4.77
N GLN A 90 11.18 3.15 4.53
CA GLN A 90 12.60 2.81 4.59
C GLN A 90 13.42 3.64 3.59
N ASN A 91 12.90 3.79 2.37
CA ASN A 91 13.57 4.56 1.32
C ASN A 91 13.64 6.05 1.66
N PHE A 92 12.60 6.60 2.28
CA PHE A 92 12.57 7.98 2.77
C PHE A 92 13.68 8.21 3.79
N PHE A 93 13.73 7.43 4.88
CA PHE A 93 14.74 7.61 5.92
C PHE A 93 16.16 7.27 5.48
N LYS A 94 16.35 6.30 4.58
CA LYS A 94 17.66 6.07 3.95
C LYS A 94 18.08 7.27 3.11
N SER A 95 17.14 7.95 2.45
CA SER A 95 17.44 9.13 1.66
C SER A 95 17.77 10.36 2.52
N THR A 96 17.07 10.58 3.65
CA THR A 96 17.40 11.67 4.57
C THR A 96 18.77 11.49 5.22
N ARG A 97 19.22 10.24 5.40
CA ARG A 97 20.56 9.90 5.90
C ARG A 97 21.64 9.85 4.81
N GLY A 98 21.31 10.13 3.55
CA GLY A 98 22.27 10.02 2.43
C GLY A 98 22.72 8.59 2.09
N GLN A 99 22.06 7.56 2.62
CA GLN A 99 22.39 6.15 2.40
C GLN A 99 21.82 5.60 1.07
N ARG A 100 20.90 6.34 0.43
CA ARG A 100 20.32 5.98 -0.87
C ARG A 100 21.00 6.80 -1.97
N LYS A 101 21.40 6.13 -3.06
CA LYS A 101 21.91 6.79 -4.27
C LYS A 101 20.89 7.83 -4.80
N GLY A 102 21.37 9.05 -5.05
CA GLY A 102 20.56 10.17 -5.51
C GLY A 102 20.64 11.38 -4.58
N LYS A 103 19.96 12.47 -4.94
CA LYS A 103 19.89 13.68 -4.09
C LYS A 103 19.16 13.33 -2.79
N PRO A 104 19.72 13.64 -1.61
CA PRO A 104 19.04 13.41 -0.34
C PRO A 104 17.77 14.25 -0.27
N ILE A 105 16.72 13.66 0.30
CA ILE A 105 15.52 14.39 0.68
C ILE A 105 15.92 15.27 1.87
N LYS A 106 15.74 16.58 1.72
CA LYS A 106 15.92 17.56 2.80
C LYS A 106 14.67 17.62 3.66
#